data_AF-A0A938VM87-F1
#
_entry.id   AF-A0A938VM87-F1
#
_cell.length_a   1.000
_cell.length_b   1.000
_cell.length_c   1.000
_cell.angle_alpha   90.00
_cell.angle_beta   90.00
_cell.angle_gamma   90.00
#
_symmetry.space_group_name_H-M   'P 1'
#
loop_
_entity.id
_entity.type
_entity.pdbx_description
1 polymer ?
#
loop_
_entity_poly.entity_id
_entity_poly.type
_entity_poly.pdbx_seq_one_letter_code
_entity_poly.pdbx_strand_id
1 'polypeptide(L)'
;MFGRSRLLALALAAVLWLPAGAVDAAPLVGPGDLLQAPGREQVWRIGDRGERRWVVDLRAFGRLRLDWGQLQLVPVEAIEAIPLGPPHYSYPPVRHPGSGRVYVFDGVQRRWIPDLATFAALGMRPEHVATALPGFDVLATPEGRPISLGDILAARPAWQLLGAGLTRDLSQPSEGPGSLDQTLEEPESVAYAFRFAGLPPGTEVRTHWTWAGGEETDEASRWNGDSGTWAYHVRPGPLPVGPTTVTLWVSDQAVRTEQFEVRYSRDPDLDRAYLALVSTATGQELAATAGARSVRRSLGRLPRNVEGRYRSDTHDLRLSADLRDERPEAVAVVLAHELWHAVHSGEYPDTSDGCVRNEVDAFAAGARVWSELGPPDPRSALEASHERLRRAWTAGRLREVVERSRGYQRQCDLRLAAPAGSP
;
A
#
# COMPACT_ATOMS: atom_id res chain seq x y z
N MET A 1 59.48 -40.09 -31.21
CA MET A 1 58.72 -38.89 -31.61
C MET A 1 57.26 -39.27 -31.78
N PHE A 2 56.44 -39.08 -30.74
CA PHE A 2 54.97 -39.09 -30.85
C PHE A 2 54.44 -38.07 -29.84
N GLY A 3 53.87 -36.99 -30.37
CA GLY A 3 53.47 -35.79 -29.65
C GLY A 3 52.08 -35.93 -29.02
N ARG A 4 51.96 -35.34 -27.84
CA ARG A 4 50.78 -35.29 -26.98
C ARG A 4 49.72 -34.34 -27.55
N SER A 5 48.47 -34.80 -27.63
CA SER A 5 47.29 -33.93 -27.75
C SER A 5 46.23 -34.39 -26.75
N ARG A 6 46.10 -33.65 -25.65
CA ARG A 6 44.92 -33.61 -24.77
C ARG A 6 44.72 -32.14 -24.39
N LEU A 7 43.58 -31.56 -24.76
CA LEU A 7 42.63 -30.88 -23.86
C LEU A 7 41.67 -30.02 -24.67
N LEU A 8 40.39 -30.38 -24.55
CA LEU A 8 39.22 -29.72 -25.09
C LEU A 8 38.67 -28.77 -24.01
N ALA A 9 38.21 -27.60 -24.47
CA ALA A 9 37.14 -26.77 -23.90
C ALA A 9 37.25 -26.22 -22.47
N LEU A 10 37.65 -24.96 -22.36
CA LEU A 10 37.29 -24.04 -21.27
C LEU A 10 36.98 -22.68 -21.90
N ALA A 11 35.71 -22.41 -22.17
CA ALA A 11 35.21 -21.07 -22.49
C ALA A 11 34.62 -20.47 -21.22
N LEU A 12 35.40 -19.61 -20.56
CA LEU A 12 34.98 -18.81 -19.43
C LEU A 12 34.20 -17.60 -19.95
N ALA A 13 32.95 -17.48 -19.53
CA ALA A 13 32.19 -16.24 -19.60
C ALA A 13 32.78 -15.24 -18.60
N ALA A 14 33.23 -14.08 -19.08
CA ALA A 14 33.49 -12.90 -18.27
C ALA A 14 32.45 -11.84 -18.64
N VAL A 15 31.27 -11.95 -18.03
CA VAL A 15 30.32 -10.84 -17.94
C VAL A 15 30.80 -9.97 -16.78
N LEU A 16 31.24 -8.76 -17.11
CA LEU A 16 31.63 -7.73 -16.17
C LEU A 16 30.45 -7.39 -15.25
N TRP A 17 30.60 -7.73 -13.98
CA TRP A 17 29.86 -7.15 -12.86
C TRP A 17 30.31 -5.68 -12.71
N LEU A 18 29.42 -4.74 -13.03
CA LEU A 18 29.55 -3.36 -12.55
C LEU A 18 28.82 -3.27 -11.20
N PRO A 19 29.47 -2.79 -10.12
CA PRO A 19 28.79 -2.62 -8.85
C PRO A 19 27.73 -1.51 -8.97
N ALA A 20 26.48 -1.87 -8.69
CA ALA A 20 25.45 -0.92 -8.31
C ALA A 20 25.84 -0.30 -6.97
N GLY A 21 26.48 0.87 -6.96
CA GLY A 21 26.98 1.44 -5.72
C GLY A 21 27.85 2.69 -5.84
N ALA A 22 27.54 3.60 -6.75
CA ALA A 22 27.97 4.99 -6.63
C ALA A 22 26.71 5.86 -6.60
N VAL A 23 26.23 6.15 -5.38
CA VAL A 23 25.33 7.28 -5.20
C VAL A 23 26.21 8.50 -5.47
N ASP A 24 26.09 9.10 -6.65
CA ASP A 24 26.84 10.31 -6.97
C ASP A 24 26.63 11.30 -5.83
N ALA A 25 27.74 11.73 -5.21
CA ALA A 25 27.70 12.73 -4.16
C ALA A 25 26.92 13.92 -4.72
N ALA A 26 25.86 14.34 -4.01
CA ALA A 26 25.02 15.45 -4.44
C ALA A 26 25.93 16.64 -4.82
N PRO A 27 25.73 17.27 -5.99
CA PRO A 27 26.58 18.38 -6.42
C PRO A 27 26.62 19.44 -5.33
N LEU A 28 27.81 19.99 -5.08
CA LEU A 28 28.01 20.99 -4.05
C LEU A 28 27.41 22.31 -4.53
N VAL A 29 26.14 22.54 -4.18
CA VAL A 29 25.39 23.74 -4.58
C VAL A 29 25.74 24.92 -3.66
N GLY A 30 26.20 26.03 -4.24
CA GLY A 30 26.57 27.27 -3.54
C GLY A 30 25.80 28.51 -4.03
N PRO A 31 25.87 29.63 -3.28
CA PRO A 31 25.30 30.90 -3.71
C PRO A 31 25.77 31.34 -5.10
N GLY A 32 24.82 31.77 -5.94
CA GLY A 32 25.06 32.18 -7.32
C GLY A 32 24.90 31.07 -8.36
N ASP A 33 24.89 29.80 -7.94
CA ASP A 33 24.73 28.67 -8.86
C ASP A 33 23.40 28.72 -9.61
N LEU A 34 23.42 28.21 -10.84
CA LEU A 34 22.26 28.07 -11.70
C LEU A 34 21.91 26.61 -11.85
N LEU A 35 20.68 26.25 -11.47
CA LEU A 35 20.21 24.88 -11.49
C LEU A 35 19.01 24.74 -12.42
N GLN A 36 18.94 23.63 -13.14
CA GLN A 36 17.76 23.20 -13.88
C GLN A 36 17.56 21.70 -13.68
N ALA A 37 16.31 21.28 -13.50
CA ALA A 37 15.95 19.87 -13.50
C ALA A 37 15.84 19.37 -14.95
N PRO A 38 16.38 18.19 -15.29
CA PRO A 38 16.16 17.57 -16.60
C PRO A 38 14.67 17.51 -16.96
N GLY A 39 14.32 17.92 -18.19
CA GLY A 39 12.94 17.92 -18.69
C GLY A 39 12.07 19.08 -18.18
N ARG A 40 12.64 20.08 -17.49
CA ARG A 40 11.91 21.25 -16.98
C ARG A 40 12.41 22.55 -17.55
N GLU A 41 11.50 23.49 -17.79
CA GLU A 41 11.83 24.81 -18.32
C GLU A 41 12.31 25.78 -17.22
N GLN A 42 12.03 25.49 -15.95
CA GLN A 42 12.39 26.40 -14.85
C GLN A 42 13.89 26.40 -14.54
N VAL A 43 14.50 27.58 -14.59
CA VAL A 43 15.88 27.84 -14.15
C VAL A 43 15.87 28.48 -12.77
N TRP A 44 16.68 27.96 -11.86
CA TRP A 44 16.77 28.41 -10.48
C TRP A 44 18.14 29.01 -10.21
N ARG A 45 18.19 30.19 -9.59
CA ARG A 45 19.43 30.77 -9.04
C ARG A 45 19.47 30.58 -7.54
N ILE A 46 20.61 30.18 -6.99
CA ILE A 46 20.80 30.12 -5.55
C ILE A 46 21.13 31.50 -5.00
N GLY A 47 20.30 31.98 -4.08
CA GLY A 47 20.46 33.24 -3.39
C GLY A 47 21.60 33.22 -2.37
N ASP A 48 21.98 34.40 -1.90
CA ASP A 48 23.10 34.55 -0.95
C ASP A 48 22.83 33.91 0.42
N ARG A 49 21.56 33.56 0.73
CA ARG A 49 21.17 32.85 1.95
C ARG A 49 20.89 31.36 1.70
N GLY A 50 21.29 30.82 0.56
CA GLY A 50 21.13 29.41 0.22
C GLY A 50 19.71 29.03 -0.22
N GLU A 51 18.85 30.00 -0.54
CA GLU A 51 17.50 29.76 -1.04
C GLU A 51 17.48 29.73 -2.58
N ARG A 52 16.72 28.80 -3.18
CA ARG A 52 16.52 28.78 -4.64
C ARG A 52 15.50 29.82 -5.05
N ARG A 53 15.79 30.57 -6.11
CA ARG A 53 14.94 31.63 -6.64
C ARG A 53 14.70 31.38 -8.12
N TRP A 54 13.44 31.21 -8.53
CA TRP A 54 13.10 30.98 -9.93
C TRP A 54 13.42 32.23 -10.77
N VAL A 55 14.18 32.05 -11.85
CA VAL A 55 14.42 33.09 -12.85
C VAL A 55 13.34 32.96 -13.91
N VAL A 56 12.34 33.85 -13.84
CA VAL A 56 11.06 33.66 -14.52
C VAL A 56 11.14 33.89 -16.02
N ASP A 57 12.05 34.77 -16.48
CA ASP A 57 12.13 35.16 -17.88
C ASP A 57 13.58 35.50 -18.31
N LEU A 58 13.82 35.49 -19.62
CA LEU A 58 15.14 35.76 -20.21
C LEU A 58 15.67 37.17 -19.92
N ARG A 59 14.80 38.15 -19.71
CA ARG A 59 15.24 39.51 -19.35
C ARG A 59 15.73 39.56 -17.91
N ALA A 60 15.15 38.77 -17.00
CA ALA A 60 15.61 38.65 -15.62
C ALA A 60 16.98 37.97 -15.60
N PHE A 61 17.14 36.94 -16.45
CA PHE A 61 18.42 36.28 -16.69
C PHE A 61 19.51 37.26 -17.14
N GLY A 62 19.22 38.06 -18.18
CA GLY A 62 20.15 39.08 -18.68
C GLY A 62 20.48 40.19 -17.69
N ARG A 63 19.49 40.71 -16.95
CA ARG A 63 19.70 41.76 -15.94
C ARG A 63 20.56 41.29 -14.79
N LEU A 64 20.41 40.02 -14.40
CA LEU A 64 21.24 39.38 -13.37
C LEU A 64 22.62 38.97 -13.88
N ARG A 65 22.92 39.19 -15.18
CA ARG A 65 24.18 38.82 -15.84
C ARG A 65 24.54 37.34 -15.63
N LEU A 66 23.53 36.49 -15.71
CA LEU A 66 23.69 35.05 -15.59
C LEU A 66 24.29 34.46 -16.86
N ASP A 67 25.06 33.39 -16.73
CA ASP A 67 25.70 32.69 -17.83
C ASP A 67 25.10 31.30 -17.99
N TRP A 68 24.59 30.97 -19.18
CA TRP A 68 24.06 29.65 -19.49
C TRP A 68 25.12 28.56 -19.36
N GLY A 69 26.41 28.89 -19.51
CA GLY A 69 27.52 27.97 -19.27
C GLY A 69 27.68 27.55 -17.81
N GLN A 70 27.06 28.26 -16.86
CA GLN A 70 27.03 27.91 -15.44
C GLN A 70 25.83 27.05 -15.05
N LEU A 71 24.94 26.72 -16.01
CA LEU A 71 23.75 25.95 -15.73
C LEU A 71 24.10 24.49 -15.42
N GLN A 72 23.80 24.06 -14.20
CA GLN A 72 23.96 22.71 -13.73
C GLN A 72 22.64 21.96 -13.85
N LEU A 73 22.66 20.80 -14.51
CA LEU A 73 21.55 19.87 -14.48
C LEU A 73 21.60 19.07 -13.19
N VAL A 74 20.61 19.27 -12.33
CA VAL A 74 20.56 18.64 -11.00
C VAL A 74 19.27 17.85 -10.88
N PRO A 75 19.30 16.66 -10.23
CA PRO A 75 18.09 15.95 -9.89
C PRO A 75 17.13 16.87 -9.15
N VAL A 76 15.89 16.73 -9.51
CA VAL A 76 14.83 17.62 -9.09
C VAL A 76 14.57 17.55 -7.58
N GLU A 77 14.81 16.39 -6.98
CA GLU A 77 14.80 16.16 -5.54
C GLU A 77 15.84 17.05 -4.83
N ALA A 78 17.04 17.16 -5.41
CA ALA A 78 18.10 18.00 -4.86
C ALA A 78 17.79 19.49 -5.01
N ILE A 79 17.14 19.92 -6.10
CA ILE A 79 16.62 21.28 -6.21
C ILE A 79 15.51 21.52 -5.18
N GLU A 80 14.65 20.54 -4.91
CA GLU A 80 13.53 20.66 -3.96
C GLU A 80 13.91 20.70 -2.49
N ALA A 81 15.07 20.14 -2.14
CA ALA A 81 15.66 20.27 -0.81
C ALA A 81 16.10 21.70 -0.46
N ILE A 82 16.26 22.59 -1.46
CA ILE A 82 16.73 23.95 -1.25
C ILE A 82 15.55 24.86 -0.86
N PRO A 83 15.64 25.64 0.24
CA PRO A 83 14.58 26.55 0.67
C PRO A 83 14.09 27.46 -0.48
N LEU A 84 12.78 27.59 -0.64
CA LEU A 84 12.21 28.43 -1.70
C LEU A 84 12.31 29.91 -1.32
N GLY A 85 13.02 30.68 -2.15
CA GLY A 85 13.12 32.13 -2.04
C GLY A 85 12.19 32.88 -3.00
N PRO A 86 12.11 34.21 -2.87
CA PRO A 86 11.33 35.01 -3.80
C PRO A 86 11.94 34.96 -5.21
N PRO A 87 11.15 34.68 -6.24
CA PRO A 87 11.60 34.62 -7.63
C PRO A 87 12.17 35.96 -8.16
N HIS A 88 12.97 35.83 -9.23
CA HIS A 88 13.52 36.94 -10.00
C HIS A 88 12.68 37.17 -11.27
N TYR A 89 11.97 38.28 -11.31
CA TYR A 89 11.16 38.70 -12.46
C TYR A 89 11.73 39.92 -13.14
N SER A 90 11.58 40.04 -14.46
CA SER A 90 11.83 41.32 -15.13
C SER A 90 10.88 42.40 -14.69
N TYR A 91 9.62 42.02 -14.47
CA TYR A 91 8.54 42.87 -14.01
C TYR A 91 7.83 42.19 -12.84
N PRO A 92 7.47 42.93 -11.78
CA PRO A 92 6.64 42.35 -10.71
C PRO A 92 5.34 41.81 -11.30
N PRO A 93 4.72 40.77 -10.70
CA PRO A 93 3.36 40.38 -11.04
C PRO A 93 2.45 41.62 -11.04
N VAL A 94 1.64 41.80 -12.08
CA VAL A 94 0.80 43.01 -12.21
C VAL A 94 -0.66 42.63 -12.03
N ARG A 95 -1.35 43.34 -11.14
CA ARG A 95 -2.81 43.28 -11.04
C ARG A 95 -3.42 44.17 -12.11
N HIS A 96 -4.21 43.60 -13.01
CA HIS A 96 -4.95 44.38 -13.97
C HIS A 96 -6.09 45.15 -13.27
N PRO A 97 -6.17 46.49 -13.41
CA PRO A 97 -7.09 47.31 -12.60
C PRO A 97 -8.56 47.04 -12.90
N GLY A 98 -8.91 46.68 -14.15
CA GLY A 98 -10.31 46.45 -14.53
C GLY A 98 -10.85 45.07 -14.16
N SER A 99 -10.02 44.03 -14.18
CA SER A 99 -10.46 42.64 -13.94
C SER A 99 -10.01 42.08 -12.59
N GLY A 100 -9.12 42.76 -11.89
CA GLY A 100 -8.50 42.28 -10.65
C GLY A 100 -7.56 41.08 -10.84
N ARG A 101 -7.44 40.52 -12.06
CA ARG A 101 -6.57 39.38 -12.39
C ARG A 101 -5.11 39.75 -12.17
N VAL A 102 -4.34 38.80 -11.65
CA VAL A 102 -2.89 38.94 -11.48
C VAL A 102 -2.19 38.22 -12.62
N TYR A 103 -1.26 38.90 -13.28
CA TYR A 103 -0.50 38.38 -14.41
C TYR A 103 0.99 38.34 -14.10
N VAL A 104 1.66 37.30 -14.59
CA VAL A 104 3.11 37.28 -14.75
C VAL A 104 3.48 37.39 -16.22
N PHE A 105 4.67 37.92 -16.48
CA PHE A 105 5.21 38.06 -17.82
C PHE A 105 6.26 36.96 -18.03
N ASP A 106 5.98 36.10 -19.01
CA ASP A 106 6.78 34.94 -19.39
C ASP A 106 7.21 35.15 -20.85
N GLY A 107 8.39 35.73 -21.03
CA GLY A 107 8.89 36.15 -22.34
C GLY A 107 8.03 37.25 -22.99
N VAL A 108 7.34 36.89 -24.07
CA VAL A 108 6.46 37.79 -24.86
C VAL A 108 4.99 37.64 -24.52
N GLN A 109 4.64 36.76 -23.59
CA GLN A 109 3.26 36.52 -23.18
C GLN A 109 3.04 36.95 -21.73
N ARG A 110 1.81 37.34 -21.42
CA ARG A 110 1.33 37.44 -20.05
C ARG A 110 0.53 36.20 -19.71
N ARG A 111 0.69 35.65 -18.52
CA ARG A 111 -0.03 34.46 -18.08
C ARG A 111 -0.81 34.79 -16.82
N TRP A 112 -2.11 34.50 -16.85
CA TRP A 112 -3.00 34.73 -15.72
C TRP A 112 -2.74 33.73 -14.61
N ILE A 113 -2.70 34.20 -13.36
CA ILE A 113 -2.71 33.39 -12.14
C ILE A 113 -4.16 33.36 -11.61
N PRO A 114 -4.87 32.23 -11.73
CA PRO A 114 -6.31 32.16 -11.53
C PRO A 114 -6.75 32.26 -10.07
N ASP A 115 -5.91 31.82 -9.13
CA ASP A 115 -6.28 31.70 -7.73
C ASP A 115 -5.07 31.93 -6.79
N LEU A 116 -5.39 32.09 -5.50
CA LEU A 116 -4.41 32.36 -4.45
C LEU A 116 -3.48 31.15 -4.18
N ALA A 117 -3.95 29.93 -4.40
CA ALA A 117 -3.15 28.72 -4.17
C ALA A 117 -2.05 28.59 -5.23
N THR A 118 -2.38 28.81 -6.50
CA THR A 118 -1.42 28.94 -7.60
C THR A 118 -0.42 30.06 -7.31
N PHE A 119 -0.91 31.22 -6.85
CA PHE A 119 -0.06 32.36 -6.51
C PHE A 119 0.96 32.03 -5.40
N ALA A 120 0.51 31.42 -4.30
CA ALA A 120 1.39 30.99 -3.22
C ALA A 120 2.36 29.89 -3.63
N ALA A 121 1.91 28.93 -4.45
CA ALA A 121 2.75 27.84 -4.95
C ALA A 121 3.92 28.33 -5.83
N LEU A 122 3.76 29.46 -6.50
CA LEU A 122 4.84 30.14 -7.23
C LEU A 122 5.83 30.91 -6.31
N GLY A 123 5.64 30.85 -4.99
CA GLY A 123 6.45 31.59 -4.01
C GLY A 123 6.15 33.10 -4.00
N MET A 124 5.00 33.51 -4.55
CA MET A 124 4.60 34.91 -4.58
C MET A 124 3.88 35.32 -3.30
N ARG A 125 4.01 36.59 -2.95
CA ARG A 125 3.30 37.20 -1.82
C ARG A 125 2.52 38.44 -2.29
N PRO A 126 1.40 38.80 -1.65
CA PRO A 126 0.58 39.93 -2.09
C PRO A 126 1.38 41.23 -2.26
N GLU A 127 2.39 41.47 -1.43
CA GLU A 127 3.30 42.61 -1.51
C GLU A 127 4.19 42.63 -2.77
N HIS A 128 4.27 41.53 -3.52
CA HIS A 128 4.98 41.48 -4.79
C HIS A 128 4.13 41.96 -5.97
N VAL A 129 2.82 42.14 -5.78
CA VAL A 129 1.90 42.52 -6.86
C VAL A 129 1.88 44.03 -7.05
N ALA A 130 2.27 44.51 -8.23
CA ALA A 130 2.16 45.90 -8.62
C ALA A 130 0.74 46.22 -9.14
N THR A 131 0.18 47.37 -8.78
CA THR A 131 -1.19 47.76 -9.13
C THR A 131 -1.32 48.29 -10.57
N ALA A 132 -0.23 48.78 -11.15
CA ALA A 132 0.00 49.07 -12.57
C ALA A 132 1.37 49.75 -12.70
N LEU A 133 2.12 49.46 -13.76
CA LEU A 133 3.31 50.26 -14.09
C LEU A 133 2.85 51.44 -14.96
N PRO A 134 3.17 52.71 -14.60
CA PRO A 134 2.80 53.87 -15.42
C PRO A 134 3.28 53.71 -16.87
N GLY A 135 2.37 53.88 -17.83
CA GLY A 135 2.65 53.74 -19.26
C GLY A 135 2.77 52.30 -19.78
N PHE A 136 2.49 51.30 -18.94
CA PHE A 136 2.50 49.90 -19.35
C PHE A 136 1.07 49.37 -19.46
N ASP A 137 0.62 49.13 -20.69
CA ASP A 137 -0.65 48.47 -20.95
C ASP A 137 -0.49 46.94 -20.81
N VAL A 138 -0.92 46.41 -19.67
CA VAL A 138 -0.95 44.96 -19.39
C VAL A 138 -1.74 44.20 -20.46
N LEU A 139 -2.73 44.81 -21.11
CA LEU A 139 -3.53 44.17 -22.15
C LEU A 139 -2.83 44.13 -23.52
N ALA A 140 -1.83 44.98 -23.75
CA ALA A 140 -1.10 45.00 -25.01
C ALA A 140 -0.16 43.80 -25.20
N THR A 141 0.17 43.07 -24.13
CA THR A 141 0.94 41.82 -24.21
C THR A 141 0.00 40.64 -24.49
N PRO A 142 0.27 39.79 -25.51
CA PRO A 142 -0.55 38.60 -25.78
C PRO A 142 -0.76 37.73 -24.54
N GLU A 143 -2.01 37.35 -24.28
CA GLU A 143 -2.37 36.47 -23.17
C GLU A 143 -2.09 35.01 -23.53
N GLY A 144 -1.17 34.38 -22.80
CA GLY A 144 -0.87 32.96 -22.88
C GLY A 144 -1.81 32.12 -22.03
N ARG A 145 -1.60 30.80 -22.03
CA ARG A 145 -2.36 29.87 -21.17
C ARG A 145 -2.18 30.26 -19.69
N PRO A 146 -3.28 30.32 -18.90
CA PRO A 146 -3.20 30.54 -17.46
C PRO A 146 -2.24 29.55 -16.79
N ILE A 147 -1.55 29.98 -15.74
CA ILE A 147 -0.76 29.07 -14.91
C ILE A 147 -1.75 28.41 -13.96
N SER A 148 -1.98 27.10 -14.09
CA SER A 148 -2.84 26.39 -13.14
C SER A 148 -2.01 25.80 -11.99
N LEU A 149 -2.65 25.57 -10.85
CA LEU A 149 -2.04 24.82 -9.76
C LEU A 149 -1.60 23.43 -10.24
N GLY A 150 -2.43 22.77 -11.06
CA GLY A 150 -2.09 21.49 -11.69
C GLY A 150 -0.78 21.54 -12.48
N ASP A 151 -0.54 22.60 -13.27
CA ASP A 151 0.72 22.77 -14.02
C ASP A 151 1.93 22.90 -13.09
N ILE A 152 1.78 23.59 -11.95
CA ILE A 152 2.84 23.75 -10.95
C ILE A 152 3.11 22.42 -10.22
N LEU A 153 2.06 21.70 -9.83
CA LEU A 153 2.19 20.44 -9.08
C LEU A 153 2.68 19.29 -9.96
N ALA A 154 2.25 19.22 -11.22
CA ALA A 154 2.75 18.26 -12.21
C ALA A 154 4.23 18.51 -12.52
N ALA A 155 4.65 19.77 -12.49
CA ALA A 155 6.05 20.17 -12.57
C ALA A 155 6.75 20.16 -11.19
N ARG A 156 6.39 19.28 -10.24
CA ARG A 156 7.14 18.92 -9.01
C ARG A 156 7.15 17.40 -8.84
N PRO A 157 8.29 16.73 -8.60
CA PRO A 157 8.37 15.27 -8.51
C PRO A 157 8.60 14.76 -7.09
N ALA A 158 8.87 15.59 -6.07
CA ALA A 158 8.85 15.13 -4.68
C ALA A 158 7.42 15.01 -4.17
N TRP A 159 6.69 14.07 -4.76
CA TRP A 159 5.52 13.46 -4.15
C TRP A 159 5.91 12.02 -3.87
N GLN A 160 6.47 11.76 -2.69
CA GLN A 160 6.76 10.39 -2.26
C GLN A 160 5.44 9.75 -1.82
N LEU A 161 4.97 8.76 -2.58
CA LEU A 161 4.03 7.77 -2.05
C LEU A 161 4.82 6.94 -1.04
N LEU A 162 4.66 7.20 0.25
CA LEU A 162 5.04 6.21 1.26
C LEU A 162 3.92 5.19 1.24
N GLY A 163 4.25 3.94 0.89
CA GLY A 163 3.28 2.91 0.49
C GLY A 163 2.10 2.69 1.44
N ALA A 164 1.09 1.95 0.95
CA ALA A 164 0.01 1.45 1.78
C ALA A 164 0.60 0.52 2.87
N GLY A 165 0.79 1.05 4.08
CA GLY A 165 1.31 0.31 5.22
C GLY A 165 0.22 0.07 6.26
N LEU A 166 0.18 -1.14 6.81
CA LEU A 166 -0.57 -1.48 8.02
C LEU A 166 -0.15 -0.55 9.17
N THR A 167 -1.11 0.17 9.74
CA THR A 167 -0.93 0.96 10.97
C THR A 167 -0.69 0.03 12.16
N ARG A 168 0.58 -0.26 12.44
CA ARG A 168 1.00 -0.74 13.76
C ARG A 168 2.23 0.06 14.20
N ASP A 169 1.94 1.23 14.76
CA ASP A 169 2.88 2.25 15.27
C ASP A 169 3.39 3.26 14.22
N LEU A 170 2.89 4.51 14.30
CA LEU A 170 3.18 5.63 13.38
C LEU A 170 4.38 6.49 13.84
N SER A 171 5.33 5.93 14.56
CA SER A 171 6.51 6.71 14.97
C SER A 171 7.57 6.87 13.86
N GLN A 172 7.62 6.05 12.80
CA GLN A 172 8.57 6.24 11.67
C GLN A 172 8.06 5.68 10.32
N PRO A 173 7.89 6.52 9.27
CA PRO A 173 7.65 6.06 7.89
C PRO A 173 8.92 5.57 7.20
N SER A 174 8.82 4.55 6.32
CA SER A 174 9.95 4.03 5.52
C SER A 174 10.14 4.83 4.22
N GLU A 175 11.29 5.49 4.04
CA GLU A 175 11.62 6.27 2.84
C GLU A 175 12.12 5.39 1.68
N GLY A 176 11.47 5.44 0.50
CA GLY A 176 12.01 4.86 -0.74
C GLY A 176 10.98 4.70 -1.89
N PRO A 177 11.35 4.95 -3.17
CA PRO A 177 10.50 4.67 -4.32
C PRO A 177 10.62 3.20 -4.73
N GLY A 178 9.68 2.37 -4.28
CA GLY A 178 9.60 0.96 -4.63
C GLY A 178 8.34 0.63 -5.44
N SER A 179 8.46 -0.27 -6.41
CA SER A 179 7.32 -1.04 -6.91
C SER A 179 6.56 -1.64 -5.72
N LEU A 180 5.24 -1.42 -5.68
CA LEU A 180 4.35 -1.84 -4.61
C LEU A 180 4.11 -3.35 -4.69
N ASP A 181 5.10 -4.12 -4.24
CA ASP A 181 5.01 -5.56 -4.00
C ASP A 181 5.06 -5.79 -2.48
N GLN A 182 4.21 -5.06 -1.74
CA GLN A 182 4.13 -5.15 -0.28
C GLN A 182 3.03 -6.12 0.14
N THR A 183 3.44 -7.10 0.94
CA THR A 183 2.63 -8.16 1.54
C THR A 183 1.73 -7.56 2.63
N LEU A 184 0.43 -7.43 2.37
CA LEU A 184 -0.54 -6.97 3.35
C LEU A 184 -1.39 -8.16 3.85
N GLU A 185 -1.30 -8.47 5.15
CA GLU A 185 -2.38 -9.17 5.85
C GLU A 185 -3.64 -8.29 5.74
N GLU A 186 -4.82 -8.84 5.43
CA GLU A 186 -6.06 -8.06 5.17
C GLU A 186 -6.25 -6.96 6.23
N PRO A 187 -5.94 -5.70 5.93
CA PRO A 187 -5.93 -4.69 6.97
C PRO A 187 -7.37 -4.25 7.23
N GLU A 188 -7.71 -4.04 8.50
CA GLU A 188 -9.03 -3.52 8.92
C GLU A 188 -9.31 -2.11 8.35
N SER A 189 -8.25 -1.43 7.89
CA SER A 189 -8.31 -0.16 7.20
C SER A 189 -7.15 -0.03 6.23
N VAL A 190 -7.37 0.62 5.09
CA VAL A 190 -6.27 0.98 4.18
C VAL A 190 -6.01 2.48 4.34
N ALA A 191 -4.83 2.82 4.83
CA ALA A 191 -4.38 4.20 4.93
C ALA A 191 -3.58 4.58 3.69
N TYR A 192 -3.93 5.71 3.09
CA TYR A 192 -3.14 6.36 2.06
C TYR A 192 -2.77 7.76 2.50
N ALA A 193 -1.49 8.08 2.40
CA ALA A 193 -0.97 9.37 2.79
C ALA A 193 -0.47 10.09 1.55
N PHE A 194 -1.02 11.28 1.28
CA PHE A 194 -0.49 12.17 0.26
C PHE A 194 0.40 13.21 0.94
N ARG A 195 1.65 13.29 0.50
CA ARG A 195 2.58 14.29 1.03
C ARG A 195 2.36 15.64 0.35
N PHE A 196 2.00 16.72 1.05
CA PHE A 196 1.85 18.05 0.46
C PHE A 196 2.97 19.02 0.85
N ALA A 197 3.70 19.54 -0.13
CA ALA A 197 4.63 20.64 0.05
C ALA A 197 4.04 21.95 -0.52
N GLY A 198 3.66 22.87 0.38
CA GLY A 198 3.31 24.25 0.02
C GLY A 198 1.83 24.51 -0.35
N LEU A 199 0.89 23.67 0.10
CA LEU A 199 -0.53 24.04 0.04
C LEU A 199 -0.85 25.13 1.08
N PRO A 200 -1.60 26.18 0.72
CA PRO A 200 -2.08 27.16 1.69
C PRO A 200 -2.98 26.53 2.77
N PRO A 201 -2.91 26.99 4.03
CA PRO A 201 -3.90 26.63 5.04
C PRO A 201 -5.33 26.93 4.56
N GLY A 202 -6.26 26.01 4.82
CA GLY A 202 -7.65 26.07 4.40
C GLY A 202 -7.92 25.46 3.01
N THR A 203 -6.91 25.03 2.26
CA THR A 203 -7.11 24.33 0.99
C THR A 203 -7.89 23.04 1.20
N GLU A 204 -8.93 22.86 0.39
CA GLU A 204 -9.79 21.68 0.43
C GLU A 204 -9.16 20.54 -0.37
N VAL A 205 -9.07 19.37 0.24
CA VAL A 205 -8.48 18.16 -0.33
C VAL A 205 -9.48 17.02 -0.22
N ARG A 206 -9.71 16.31 -1.34
CA ARG A 206 -10.57 15.11 -1.41
C ARG A 206 -9.84 13.98 -2.11
N THR A 207 -10.17 12.75 -1.77
CA THR A 207 -9.75 11.55 -2.52
C THR A 207 -10.97 10.88 -3.13
N HIS A 208 -10.87 10.48 -4.39
CA HIS A 208 -11.88 9.73 -5.11
C HIS A 208 -11.30 8.39 -5.52
N TRP A 209 -11.89 7.31 -5.02
CA TRP A 209 -11.46 5.94 -5.20
C TRP A 209 -12.37 5.25 -6.20
N THR A 210 -11.78 4.49 -7.13
CA THR A 210 -12.54 3.62 -8.05
C THR A 210 -11.91 2.25 -8.11
N TRP A 211 -12.73 1.20 -8.21
CA TRP A 211 -12.31 -0.20 -8.32
C TRP A 211 -13.33 -1.00 -9.12
N ALA A 212 -13.03 -2.28 -9.38
CA ALA A 212 -13.98 -3.18 -10.05
C ALA A 212 -15.26 -3.36 -9.21
N GLY A 213 -16.36 -2.69 -9.61
CA GLY A 213 -17.67 -2.81 -8.98
C GLY A 213 -18.05 -1.70 -8.00
N GLY A 214 -17.29 -0.60 -7.93
CA GLY A 214 -17.70 0.54 -7.12
C GLY A 214 -16.76 1.76 -7.21
N GLU A 215 -17.26 2.86 -6.66
CA GLU A 215 -16.51 4.09 -6.45
C GLU A 215 -16.87 4.68 -5.09
N GLU A 216 -15.96 5.45 -4.51
CA GLU A 216 -16.14 6.12 -3.23
C GLU A 216 -15.40 7.46 -3.26
N THR A 217 -16.12 8.54 -2.95
CA THR A 217 -15.50 9.86 -2.78
C THR A 217 -15.49 10.17 -1.30
N ASP A 218 -14.32 10.51 -0.78
CA ASP A 218 -14.22 10.93 0.60
C ASP A 218 -14.79 12.33 0.81
N GLU A 219 -15.25 12.57 2.05
CA GLU A 219 -15.61 13.92 2.48
C GLU A 219 -14.39 14.84 2.45
N ALA A 220 -14.63 16.11 2.18
CA ALA A 220 -13.55 17.05 2.01
C ALA A 220 -12.87 17.37 3.33
N SER A 221 -11.57 17.10 3.40
CA SER A 221 -10.73 17.55 4.50
C SER A 221 -10.15 18.93 4.17
N ARG A 222 -10.18 19.85 5.13
CA ARG A 222 -9.48 21.13 5.01
C ARG A 222 -8.06 20.99 5.53
N TRP A 223 -7.10 21.31 4.68
CA TRP A 223 -5.69 21.37 5.04
C TRP A 223 -5.47 22.41 6.15
N ASN A 224 -4.94 22.00 7.31
CA ASN A 224 -4.80 22.88 8.46
C ASN A 224 -3.48 23.68 8.47
N GLY A 225 -2.53 23.41 7.56
CA GLY A 225 -1.30 24.18 7.42
C GLY A 225 -0.20 23.92 8.45
N ASP A 226 -0.51 23.32 9.60
CA ASP A 226 0.39 23.27 10.76
C ASP A 226 1.23 21.99 10.88
N SER A 227 0.93 20.96 10.10
CA SER A 227 1.71 19.72 10.14
C SER A 227 2.61 19.64 8.92
N GLY A 228 3.88 19.33 9.17
CA GLY A 228 4.79 18.88 8.14
C GLY A 228 4.15 17.76 7.31
N THR A 229 3.62 18.18 6.17
CA THR A 229 3.59 17.49 4.91
C THR A 229 2.59 16.37 4.63
N TRP A 230 1.58 16.00 5.43
CA TRP A 230 0.72 14.84 5.06
C TRP A 230 -0.78 15.09 5.19
N ALA A 231 -1.56 14.89 4.12
CA ALA A 231 -2.98 14.57 4.28
C ALA A 231 -3.10 13.04 4.31
N TYR A 232 -3.55 12.54 5.46
CA TYR A 232 -3.83 11.12 5.65
C TYR A 232 -5.29 10.88 5.36
N HIS A 233 -5.56 9.94 4.48
CA HIS A 233 -6.87 9.36 4.33
C HIS A 233 -6.84 7.92 4.83
N VAL A 234 -7.77 7.57 5.72
CA VAL A 234 -7.94 6.21 6.21
C VAL A 234 -9.31 5.74 5.79
N ARG A 235 -9.34 4.81 4.83
CA ARG A 235 -10.57 4.14 4.44
C ARG A 235 -10.83 2.99 5.41
N PRO A 236 -11.97 2.97 6.13
CA PRO A 236 -12.34 1.82 6.93
C PRO A 236 -12.72 0.65 6.01
N GLY A 237 -12.20 -0.54 6.33
CA GLY A 237 -12.54 -1.78 5.66
C GLY A 237 -11.69 -2.14 4.42
N PRO A 238 -11.83 -3.40 3.95
CA PRO A 238 -11.06 -3.94 2.84
C PRO A 238 -11.40 -3.23 1.51
N LEU A 239 -10.38 -2.96 0.68
CA LEU A 239 -10.56 -2.61 -0.74
C LEU A 239 -10.89 -3.87 -1.55
N PRO A 240 -11.80 -3.82 -2.54
CA PRO A 240 -12.00 -4.98 -3.40
C PRO A 240 -10.71 -5.38 -4.12
N VAL A 241 -10.45 -6.68 -4.20
CA VAL A 241 -9.29 -7.20 -4.93
C VAL A 241 -9.38 -6.79 -6.39
N GLY A 242 -8.28 -6.31 -6.94
CA GLY A 242 -8.14 -5.95 -8.34
C GLY A 242 -7.67 -4.52 -8.59
N PRO A 243 -7.78 -4.04 -9.84
CA PRO A 243 -7.34 -2.71 -10.22
C PRO A 243 -8.12 -1.66 -9.42
N THR A 244 -7.38 -0.78 -8.76
CA THR A 244 -7.92 0.33 -7.99
C THR A 244 -7.22 1.61 -8.42
N THR A 245 -8.00 2.67 -8.53
CA THR A 245 -7.52 4.01 -8.83
C THR A 245 -7.84 4.93 -7.66
N VAL A 246 -6.88 5.77 -7.25
CA VAL A 246 -7.12 6.89 -6.34
C VAL A 246 -6.83 8.18 -7.07
N THR A 247 -7.81 9.07 -7.12
CA THR A 247 -7.69 10.41 -7.66
C THR A 247 -7.71 11.42 -6.54
N LEU A 248 -6.66 12.21 -6.45
CA LEU A 248 -6.56 13.32 -5.54
C LEU A 248 -7.14 14.58 -6.17
N TRP A 249 -8.04 15.22 -5.44
CA TRP A 249 -8.67 16.49 -5.80
C TRP A 249 -8.23 17.59 -4.84
N VAL A 250 -7.85 18.74 -5.39
CA VAL A 250 -7.53 19.96 -4.63
C VAL A 250 -8.40 21.09 -5.18
N SER A 251 -9.26 21.65 -4.33
CA SER A 251 -10.19 22.73 -4.73
C SER A 251 -10.98 22.40 -6.01
N ASP A 252 -11.61 21.22 -6.05
CA ASP A 252 -12.39 20.69 -7.18
C ASP A 252 -11.61 20.47 -8.49
N GLN A 253 -10.28 20.43 -8.44
CA GLN A 253 -9.45 20.01 -9.57
C GLN A 253 -8.76 18.69 -9.26
N ALA A 254 -8.93 17.70 -10.14
CA ALA A 254 -8.14 16.48 -10.11
C ALA A 254 -6.68 16.82 -10.39
N VAL A 255 -5.82 16.68 -9.39
CA VAL A 255 -4.40 17.03 -9.49
C VAL A 255 -3.54 15.81 -9.79
N ARG A 256 -4.00 14.60 -9.41
CA ARG A 256 -3.26 13.35 -9.60
C ARG A 256 -4.17 12.14 -9.56
N THR A 257 -3.84 11.15 -10.37
CA THR A 257 -4.49 9.84 -10.40
C THR A 257 -3.43 8.77 -10.31
N GLU A 258 -3.51 7.92 -9.29
CA GLU A 258 -2.63 6.77 -9.10
C GLU A 258 -3.41 5.48 -9.32
N GLN A 259 -2.78 4.53 -10.00
CA GLN A 259 -3.33 3.19 -10.25
C GLN A 259 -2.47 2.17 -9.55
N PHE A 260 -3.09 1.25 -8.83
CA PHE A 260 -2.44 0.12 -8.19
C PHE A 260 -3.37 -1.08 -8.19
N GLU A 261 -2.82 -2.27 -7.99
CA GLU A 261 -3.60 -3.49 -7.88
C GLU A 261 -3.70 -3.87 -6.40
N VAL A 262 -4.91 -3.91 -5.87
CA VAL A 262 -5.14 -4.41 -4.52
C VAL A 262 -5.07 -5.93 -4.59
N ARG A 263 -4.00 -6.48 -4.01
CA ARG A 263 -3.87 -7.91 -3.76
C ARG A 263 -3.88 -8.11 -2.26
N TYR A 264 -4.81 -8.91 -1.77
CA TYR A 264 -4.60 -9.53 -0.47
C TYR A 264 -3.50 -10.55 -0.65
N SER A 265 -2.47 -10.47 0.19
CA SER A 265 -1.47 -11.52 0.31
C SER A 265 -2.21 -12.76 0.81
N ARG A 266 -2.68 -13.57 -0.11
CA ARG A 266 -3.09 -14.93 0.23
C ARG A 266 -1.83 -15.67 0.59
N ASP A 267 -1.77 -16.16 1.82
CA ASP A 267 -0.67 -17.05 2.21
C ASP A 267 -0.70 -18.25 1.24
N PRO A 268 0.33 -18.45 0.41
CA PRO A 268 0.30 -19.44 -0.66
C PRO A 268 0.13 -20.86 -0.13
N ASP A 269 0.52 -21.12 1.11
CA ASP A 269 0.35 -22.42 1.76
C ASP A 269 -1.13 -22.64 2.10
N LEU A 270 -1.79 -21.62 2.63
CA LEU A 270 -3.23 -21.65 2.91
C LEU A 270 -4.06 -21.75 1.63
N ASP A 271 -3.64 -21.10 0.55
CA ASP A 271 -4.30 -21.21 -0.76
C ASP A 271 -4.20 -22.61 -1.35
N ARG A 272 -3.02 -23.23 -1.28
CA ARG A 272 -2.84 -24.63 -1.70
C ARG A 272 -3.72 -25.57 -0.87
N ALA A 273 -3.81 -25.35 0.43
CA ALA A 273 -4.69 -26.12 1.31
C ALA A 273 -6.17 -25.90 0.98
N TYR A 274 -6.57 -24.66 0.71
CA TYR A 274 -7.94 -24.36 0.31
C TYR A 274 -8.30 -24.96 -1.05
N LEU A 275 -7.39 -24.95 -2.03
CA LEU A 275 -7.57 -25.61 -3.31
C LEU A 275 -7.72 -27.13 -3.14
N ALA A 276 -6.92 -27.75 -2.28
CA ALA A 276 -7.09 -29.16 -1.92
C ALA A 276 -8.46 -29.41 -1.27
N LEU A 277 -8.89 -28.58 -0.32
CA LEU A 277 -10.20 -28.68 0.30
C LEU A 277 -11.34 -28.63 -0.74
N VAL A 278 -11.38 -27.62 -1.60
CA VAL A 278 -12.49 -27.47 -2.59
C VAL A 278 -12.40 -28.44 -3.76
N SER A 279 -11.35 -29.26 -3.83
CA SER A 279 -11.30 -30.41 -4.74
C SER A 279 -12.17 -31.58 -4.28
N THR A 280 -12.66 -31.54 -3.04
CA THR A 280 -13.52 -32.57 -2.47
C THR A 280 -14.99 -32.10 -2.38
N ALA A 281 -15.94 -33.03 -2.40
CA ALA A 281 -17.36 -32.70 -2.32
C ALA A 281 -17.73 -32.07 -0.97
N THR A 282 -17.22 -32.65 0.12
CA THR A 282 -17.41 -32.11 1.47
C THR A 282 -16.80 -30.70 1.60
N GLY A 283 -15.61 -30.49 1.05
CA GLY A 283 -14.95 -29.18 1.11
C GLY A 283 -15.64 -28.09 0.30
N GLN A 284 -16.24 -28.42 -0.85
CA GLN A 284 -17.04 -27.48 -1.64
C GLN A 284 -18.25 -26.94 -0.87
N GLU A 285 -18.98 -27.80 -0.18
CA GLU A 285 -20.15 -27.43 0.63
C GLU A 285 -19.77 -26.47 1.77
N LEU A 286 -18.72 -26.82 2.53
CA LEU A 286 -18.20 -26.00 3.63
C LEU A 286 -17.70 -24.65 3.12
N ALA A 287 -16.93 -24.65 2.03
CA ALA A 287 -16.36 -23.46 1.43
C ALA A 287 -17.43 -22.51 0.89
N ALA A 288 -18.46 -23.02 0.23
CA ALA A 288 -19.56 -22.21 -0.29
C ALA A 288 -20.31 -21.51 0.85
N THR A 289 -20.63 -22.24 1.91
CA THR A 289 -21.39 -21.68 3.04
C THR A 289 -20.56 -20.71 3.87
N ALA A 290 -19.29 -21.02 4.12
CA ALA A 290 -18.37 -20.11 4.79
C ALA A 290 -18.11 -18.83 3.99
N GLY A 291 -18.03 -18.94 2.65
CA GLY A 291 -17.95 -17.78 1.76
C GLY A 291 -19.18 -16.88 1.85
N ALA A 292 -20.38 -17.47 1.89
CA ALA A 292 -21.63 -16.73 2.10
C ALA A 292 -21.72 -16.03 3.47
N ARG A 293 -20.93 -16.48 4.46
CA ARG A 293 -20.82 -15.88 5.80
C ARG A 293 -19.61 -14.95 5.96
N SER A 294 -18.88 -14.68 4.88
CA SER A 294 -17.69 -13.83 4.90
C SER A 294 -16.63 -14.28 5.91
N VAL A 295 -16.42 -15.60 6.03
CA VAL A 295 -15.38 -16.16 6.91
C VAL A 295 -14.00 -15.81 6.37
N ARG A 296 -13.22 -15.06 7.14
CA ARG A 296 -11.82 -14.74 6.84
C ARG A 296 -10.93 -15.89 7.27
N ARG A 297 -9.86 -16.14 6.51
CA ARG A 297 -8.92 -17.23 6.77
C ARG A 297 -7.51 -16.70 6.78
N SER A 298 -6.75 -17.05 7.81
CA SER A 298 -5.35 -16.64 7.97
C SER A 298 -4.50 -17.78 8.54
N LEU A 299 -3.19 -17.74 8.29
CA LEU A 299 -2.20 -18.47 9.06
C LEU A 299 -1.59 -17.52 10.11
N GLY A 300 -1.40 -17.99 11.34
CA GLY A 300 -0.81 -17.16 12.39
C GLY A 300 -0.43 -17.95 13.63
N ARG A 301 0.21 -17.28 14.61
CA ARG A 301 0.60 -17.94 15.86
C ARG A 301 -0.64 -18.34 16.67
N LEU A 302 -0.70 -19.62 17.03
CA LEU A 302 -1.68 -20.19 17.97
C LEU A 302 -0.95 -20.82 19.17
N PRO A 303 -1.64 -21.11 20.28
CA PRO A 303 -1.05 -21.88 21.37
C PRO A 303 -0.52 -23.24 20.89
N ARG A 304 0.47 -23.78 21.59
CA ARG A 304 1.01 -25.11 21.26
C ARG A 304 -0.09 -26.17 21.23
N ASN A 305 -0.06 -27.04 20.23
CA ASN A 305 -1.03 -28.11 19.98
C ASN A 305 -2.45 -27.61 19.63
N VAL A 306 -2.58 -26.37 19.14
CA VAL A 306 -3.82 -25.85 18.56
C VAL A 306 -3.55 -25.65 17.06
N GLU A 307 -4.15 -26.49 16.24
CA GLU A 307 -3.93 -26.51 14.78
C GLU A 307 -4.78 -25.44 14.07
N GLY A 308 -5.96 -25.15 14.61
CA GLY A 308 -6.88 -24.15 14.10
C GLY A 308 -7.74 -23.54 15.20
N ARG A 309 -8.38 -22.41 14.87
CA ARG A 309 -9.43 -21.80 15.66
C ARG A 309 -10.33 -20.95 14.79
N TYR A 310 -11.63 -21.18 14.89
CA TYR A 310 -12.66 -20.27 14.43
C TYR A 310 -13.22 -19.38 15.56
N ARG A 311 -13.49 -18.12 15.24
CA ARG A 311 -14.16 -17.14 16.11
C ARG A 311 -15.44 -16.62 15.45
N SER A 312 -16.58 -16.95 16.04
CA SER A 312 -17.90 -16.60 15.50
C SER A 312 -18.23 -15.10 15.60
N ASP A 313 -17.67 -14.38 16.57
CA ASP A 313 -17.89 -12.94 16.74
C ASP A 313 -17.23 -12.09 15.63
N THR A 314 -16.08 -12.55 15.12
CA THR A 314 -15.29 -11.82 14.11
C THR A 314 -15.25 -12.50 12.75
N HIS A 315 -15.91 -13.64 12.60
CA HIS A 315 -15.80 -14.57 11.48
C HIS A 315 -14.34 -14.80 11.05
N ASP A 316 -13.44 -14.95 12.04
CA ASP A 316 -12.01 -15.13 11.83
C ASP A 316 -11.66 -16.61 12.05
N LEU A 317 -11.21 -17.26 10.99
CA LEU A 317 -10.62 -18.59 11.01
C LEU A 317 -9.10 -18.43 10.92
N ARG A 318 -8.41 -18.87 11.96
CA ARG A 318 -6.95 -18.86 11.99
C ARG A 318 -6.42 -20.26 12.12
N LEU A 319 -5.54 -20.65 11.21
CA LEU A 319 -4.74 -21.87 11.30
C LEU A 319 -3.37 -21.57 11.90
N SER A 320 -2.76 -22.55 12.56
CA SER A 320 -1.42 -22.39 13.12
C SER A 320 -0.38 -22.19 12.02
N ALA A 321 0.50 -21.20 12.17
CA ALA A 321 1.61 -20.97 11.26
C ALA A 321 2.60 -22.15 11.20
N ASP A 322 2.59 -23.05 12.20
CA ASP A 322 3.38 -24.28 12.20
C ASP A 322 2.94 -25.27 11.11
N LEU A 323 1.76 -25.06 10.51
CA LEU A 323 1.23 -25.88 9.42
C LEU A 323 1.85 -25.54 8.04
N ARG A 324 2.68 -24.51 7.92
CA ARG A 324 3.31 -24.13 6.64
C ARG A 324 4.17 -25.23 6.02
N ASP A 325 4.79 -26.05 6.87
CA ASP A 325 5.65 -27.16 6.44
C ASP A 325 4.86 -28.47 6.22
N GLU A 326 3.55 -28.48 6.50
CA GLU A 326 2.68 -29.64 6.28
C GLU A 326 2.19 -29.70 4.83
N ARG A 327 1.76 -30.90 4.41
CA ARG A 327 1.17 -31.06 3.08
C ARG A 327 -0.17 -30.31 2.97
N PRO A 328 -0.47 -29.68 1.82
CA PRO A 328 -1.74 -28.99 1.61
C PRO A 328 -2.97 -29.85 1.92
N GLU A 329 -2.91 -31.15 1.65
CA GLU A 329 -3.99 -32.09 1.95
C GLU A 329 -4.22 -32.28 3.46
N ALA A 330 -3.17 -32.25 4.27
CA ALA A 330 -3.29 -32.32 5.72
C ALA A 330 -3.86 -31.01 6.29
N VAL A 331 -3.33 -29.87 5.81
CA VAL A 331 -3.84 -28.54 6.20
C VAL A 331 -5.30 -28.37 5.77
N ALA A 332 -5.72 -28.93 4.64
CA ALA A 332 -7.12 -28.94 4.19
C ALA A 332 -8.06 -29.63 5.18
N VAL A 333 -7.61 -30.69 5.88
CA VAL A 333 -8.41 -31.39 6.90
C VAL A 333 -8.62 -30.51 8.14
N VAL A 334 -7.56 -29.83 8.59
CA VAL A 334 -7.68 -28.86 9.69
C VAL A 334 -8.61 -27.71 9.28
N LEU A 335 -8.46 -27.19 8.05
CA LEU A 335 -9.34 -26.16 7.52
C LEU A 335 -10.81 -26.60 7.46
N ALA A 336 -11.07 -27.85 7.05
CA ALA A 336 -12.42 -28.41 7.03
C ALA A 336 -13.05 -28.47 8.42
N HIS A 337 -12.28 -28.88 9.44
CA HIS A 337 -12.71 -28.91 10.83
C HIS A 337 -13.11 -27.50 11.31
N GLU A 338 -12.27 -26.49 11.09
CA GLU A 338 -12.58 -25.13 11.52
C GLU A 338 -13.75 -24.49 10.73
N LEU A 339 -13.87 -24.80 9.44
CA LEU A 339 -15.00 -24.35 8.62
C LEU A 339 -16.32 -24.99 9.07
N TRP A 340 -16.30 -26.22 9.59
CA TRP A 340 -17.50 -26.82 10.19
C TRP A 340 -18.07 -25.94 11.29
N HIS A 341 -17.21 -25.48 12.22
CA HIS A 341 -17.65 -24.55 13.27
C HIS A 341 -18.20 -23.25 12.68
N ALA A 342 -17.58 -22.72 11.63
CA ALA A 342 -18.07 -21.52 10.97
C ALA A 342 -19.45 -21.67 10.32
N VAL A 343 -19.78 -22.88 9.87
CA VAL A 343 -21.06 -23.19 9.21
C VAL A 343 -22.14 -23.63 10.20
N HIS A 344 -21.79 -24.38 11.25
CA HIS A 344 -22.77 -25.09 12.09
C HIS A 344 -22.77 -24.68 13.57
N SER A 345 -21.99 -23.67 14.00
CA SER A 345 -21.90 -23.29 15.43
C SER A 345 -23.25 -22.97 16.10
N GLY A 346 -24.27 -22.57 15.34
CA GLY A 346 -25.62 -22.26 15.86
C GLY A 346 -26.57 -23.47 15.98
N GLU A 347 -26.16 -24.66 15.54
CA GLU A 347 -27.04 -25.84 15.47
C GLU A 347 -26.99 -26.71 16.74
N TYR A 348 -26.02 -26.48 17.61
CA TYR A 348 -25.80 -27.28 18.80
C TYR A 348 -26.22 -26.52 20.06
N PRO A 349 -26.88 -27.19 21.03
CA PRO A 349 -27.24 -26.57 22.30
C PRO A 349 -25.97 -26.24 23.11
N ASP A 350 -25.98 -25.13 23.83
CA ASP A 350 -24.90 -24.70 24.73
C ASP A 350 -24.85 -25.57 26.01
N THR A 351 -24.42 -26.82 25.81
CA THR A 351 -24.29 -27.87 26.83
C THR A 351 -23.04 -28.69 26.51
N SER A 352 -22.49 -29.41 27.49
CA SER A 352 -21.32 -30.28 27.26
C SER A 352 -21.55 -31.33 26.17
N ASP A 353 -22.74 -31.93 26.10
CA ASP A 353 -23.08 -32.89 25.03
C ASP A 353 -23.20 -32.22 23.66
N GLY A 354 -23.79 -31.01 23.60
CA GLY A 354 -23.84 -30.21 22.38
C GLY A 354 -22.46 -29.83 21.87
N CYS A 355 -21.55 -29.44 22.77
CA CYS A 355 -20.14 -29.20 22.46
C CYS A 355 -19.46 -30.46 21.90
N VAL A 356 -19.59 -31.61 22.57
CA VAL A 356 -19.01 -32.87 22.08
C VAL A 356 -19.55 -33.27 20.72
N ARG A 357 -20.87 -33.14 20.50
CA ARG A 357 -21.47 -33.43 19.19
C ARG A 357 -20.92 -32.52 18.10
N ASN A 358 -20.81 -31.21 18.36
CA ASN A 358 -20.24 -30.26 17.42
C ASN A 358 -18.81 -30.64 17.03
N GLU A 359 -17.97 -31.01 18.00
CA GLU A 359 -16.60 -31.47 17.76
C GLU A 359 -16.55 -32.79 16.98
N VAL A 360 -17.42 -33.75 17.32
CA VAL A 360 -17.51 -35.04 16.60
C VAL A 360 -17.87 -34.81 15.14
N ASP A 361 -18.83 -33.95 14.85
CA ASP A 361 -19.24 -33.67 13.48
C ASP A 361 -18.17 -32.86 12.73
N ALA A 362 -17.48 -31.93 13.38
CA ALA A 362 -16.32 -31.21 12.82
C ALA A 362 -15.19 -32.18 12.44
N PHE A 363 -14.85 -33.13 13.31
CA PHE A 363 -13.89 -34.18 12.99
C PHE A 363 -14.39 -35.14 11.91
N ALA A 364 -15.70 -35.40 11.84
CA ALA A 364 -16.26 -36.23 10.78
C ALA A 364 -16.13 -35.54 9.41
N ALA A 365 -16.31 -34.22 9.36
CA ALA A 365 -16.06 -33.43 8.16
C ALA A 365 -14.59 -33.51 7.72
N GLY A 366 -13.65 -33.32 8.66
CA GLY A 366 -12.22 -33.51 8.39
C GLY A 366 -11.88 -34.93 7.90
N ALA A 367 -12.46 -35.97 8.52
CA ALA A 367 -12.27 -37.36 8.13
C ALA A 367 -12.83 -37.69 6.74
N ARG A 368 -13.95 -37.06 6.33
CA ARG A 368 -14.49 -37.16 4.97
C ARG A 368 -13.55 -36.54 3.96
N VAL A 369 -13.11 -35.29 4.20
CA VAL A 369 -12.15 -34.60 3.34
C VAL A 369 -10.87 -35.45 3.19
N TRP A 370 -10.33 -35.97 4.29
CA TRP A 370 -9.17 -36.86 4.26
C TRP A 370 -9.41 -38.15 3.44
N SER A 371 -10.62 -38.72 3.49
CA SER A 371 -10.98 -39.90 2.68
C SER A 371 -11.11 -39.57 1.20
N GLU A 372 -11.71 -38.43 0.86
CA GLU A 372 -11.96 -37.97 -0.51
C GLU A 372 -10.67 -37.58 -1.23
N LEU A 373 -9.69 -37.01 -0.51
CA LEU A 373 -8.38 -36.67 -1.06
C LEU A 373 -7.53 -37.89 -1.42
N GLY A 374 -7.86 -39.08 -0.89
CA GLY A 374 -7.12 -40.32 -1.10
C GLY A 374 -5.61 -40.22 -0.82
N PRO A 375 -5.16 -39.58 0.28
CA PRO A 375 -3.76 -39.31 0.49
C PRO A 375 -2.97 -40.62 0.72
N PRO A 376 -1.70 -40.66 0.28
CA PRO A 376 -0.82 -41.81 0.48
C PRO A 376 -0.51 -42.04 1.98
N ASP A 377 0.34 -43.03 2.27
CA ASP A 377 0.83 -43.33 3.62
C ASP A 377 1.25 -42.07 4.41
N PRO A 378 0.81 -41.91 5.68
CA PRO A 378 1.12 -40.73 6.49
C PRO A 378 2.62 -40.46 6.63
N ARG A 379 3.03 -39.21 6.39
CA ARG A 379 4.44 -38.75 6.45
C ARG A 379 4.75 -37.87 7.66
N SER A 380 3.72 -37.28 8.27
CA SER A 380 3.85 -36.42 9.45
C SER A 380 2.98 -36.91 10.61
N ALA A 381 3.21 -36.35 11.81
CA ALA A 381 2.39 -36.66 12.98
C ALA A 381 0.93 -36.19 12.77
N LEU A 382 0.73 -35.08 12.06
CA LEU A 382 -0.58 -34.55 11.70
C LEU A 382 -1.32 -35.49 10.76
N GLU A 383 -0.68 -35.91 9.66
CA GLU A 383 -1.26 -36.90 8.72
C GLU A 383 -1.61 -38.22 9.42
N ALA A 384 -0.74 -38.71 10.31
CA ALA A 384 -1.01 -39.90 11.09
C ALA A 384 -2.20 -39.71 12.05
N SER A 385 -2.42 -38.49 12.53
CA SER A 385 -3.60 -38.13 13.32
C SER A 385 -4.87 -38.17 12.48
N HIS A 386 -4.86 -37.57 11.29
CA HIS A 386 -5.99 -37.59 10.37
C HIS A 386 -6.37 -39.02 9.94
N GLU A 387 -5.38 -39.87 9.68
CA GLU A 387 -5.64 -41.28 9.35
C GLU A 387 -6.25 -42.06 10.53
N ARG A 388 -5.84 -41.77 11.78
CA ARG A 388 -6.50 -42.35 12.96
C ARG A 388 -7.94 -41.88 13.09
N LEU A 389 -8.21 -40.59 12.89
CA LEU A 389 -9.55 -40.01 12.93
C LEU A 389 -10.44 -40.61 11.83
N ARG A 390 -9.93 -40.76 10.61
CA ARG A 390 -10.62 -41.42 9.50
C ARG A 390 -11.03 -42.86 9.86
N ARG A 391 -10.11 -43.67 10.39
CA ARG A 391 -10.41 -45.04 10.83
C ARG A 391 -11.44 -45.07 11.95
N ALA A 392 -11.36 -44.16 12.91
CA ALA A 392 -12.33 -44.05 13.99
C ALA A 392 -13.72 -43.66 13.46
N TRP A 393 -13.79 -42.73 12.51
CA TRP A 393 -15.01 -42.32 11.83
C TRP A 393 -15.66 -43.48 11.07
N THR A 394 -14.91 -44.20 10.22
CA THR A 394 -15.41 -45.38 9.50
C THR A 394 -15.89 -46.49 10.45
N ALA A 395 -15.28 -46.63 11.62
CA ALA A 395 -15.66 -47.60 12.63
C ALA A 395 -16.82 -47.14 13.55
N GLY A 396 -17.36 -45.93 13.37
CA GLY A 396 -18.39 -45.37 14.26
C GLY A 396 -17.90 -45.08 15.69
N ARG A 397 -16.59 -44.87 15.87
CA ARG A 397 -15.93 -44.64 17.17
C ARG A 397 -15.36 -43.22 17.34
N LEU A 398 -15.74 -42.28 16.49
CA LEU A 398 -15.19 -40.92 16.54
C LEU A 398 -15.50 -40.21 17.86
N ARG A 399 -16.71 -40.40 18.39
CA ARG A 399 -17.12 -39.86 19.71
C ARG A 399 -16.21 -40.32 20.84
N GLU A 400 -15.87 -41.61 20.89
CA GLU A 400 -14.95 -42.18 21.88
C GLU A 400 -13.56 -41.52 21.80
N VAL A 401 -13.08 -41.18 20.60
CA VAL A 401 -11.80 -40.50 20.40
C VAL A 401 -11.85 -39.06 20.91
N VAL A 402 -12.93 -38.32 20.58
CA VAL A 402 -13.12 -36.92 21.02
C VAL A 402 -13.25 -36.83 22.53
N GLU A 403 -14.12 -37.64 23.14
CA GLU A 403 -14.36 -37.63 24.59
C GLU A 403 -13.12 -38.02 25.41
N ARG A 404 -12.18 -38.78 24.84
CA ARG A 404 -10.91 -39.15 25.50
C ARG A 404 -9.78 -38.13 25.31
N SER A 405 -9.94 -37.17 24.41
CA SER A 405 -8.94 -36.13 24.20
C SER A 405 -8.96 -35.11 25.34
N ARG A 406 -7.83 -34.95 26.03
CA ARG A 406 -7.68 -34.00 27.15
C ARG A 406 -7.97 -32.54 26.75
N GLY A 407 -7.75 -32.18 25.49
CA GLY A 407 -8.07 -30.83 24.99
C GLY A 407 -9.58 -30.57 25.06
N TYR A 408 -10.36 -31.48 24.46
CA TYR A 408 -11.82 -31.36 24.37
C TYR A 408 -12.52 -31.59 25.69
N GLN A 409 -11.96 -32.42 26.58
CA GLN A 409 -12.50 -32.54 27.93
C GLN A 409 -12.52 -31.20 28.67
N ARG A 410 -11.47 -30.38 28.49
CA ARG A 410 -11.44 -29.03 29.08
C ARG A 410 -12.34 -28.05 28.35
N GLN A 411 -12.36 -28.10 27.01
CA GLN A 411 -13.16 -27.17 26.19
C GLN A 411 -14.66 -27.37 26.38
N CYS A 412 -15.13 -28.62 26.49
CA CYS A 412 -16.54 -28.98 26.63
C CYS A 412 -16.98 -29.19 28.09
N ASP A 413 -16.15 -28.83 29.08
CA ASP A 413 -16.38 -29.08 30.51
C ASP A 413 -16.81 -30.53 30.81
N LEU A 414 -16.17 -31.49 30.14
CA LEU A 414 -16.38 -32.90 30.46
C LEU A 414 -15.68 -33.17 31.77
N ARG A 415 -16.45 -33.16 32.86
CA ARG A 415 -16.05 -33.76 34.12
C ARG A 415 -15.89 -35.25 33.85
N LEU A 416 -14.68 -35.67 33.47
CA LEU A 416 -14.33 -37.07 33.57
C LEU A 416 -14.56 -37.45 35.02
N ALA A 417 -15.49 -38.39 35.26
CA ALA A 417 -15.51 -39.09 36.53
C ALA A 417 -14.08 -39.57 36.76
N ALA A 418 -13.47 -39.15 37.88
CA ALA A 418 -12.14 -39.62 38.24
C ALA A 418 -12.13 -41.14 38.06
N PRO A 419 -11.12 -41.71 37.37
CA PRO A 419 -11.09 -43.14 37.12
C PRO A 419 -11.30 -43.85 38.46
N ALA A 420 -12.36 -44.66 38.54
CA ALA A 420 -12.75 -45.35 39.75
C ALA A 420 -11.54 -46.18 40.23
N GLY A 421 -10.86 -45.71 41.28
CA GLY A 421 -9.68 -46.37 41.85
C GLY A 421 -8.32 -45.69 41.68
N SER A 422 -8.23 -44.38 41.38
CA SER A 422 -7.00 -43.63 41.70
C SER A 422 -7.04 -43.17 43.17
N PRO A 423 -6.19 -43.72 44.06
CA PRO A 423 -6.16 -43.37 45.48
C PRO A 423 -5.68 -41.94 45.75
#